data_AF-A0A931KFX3-F1
#
_entry.id   AF-A0A931KFX3-F1
#
_cell.length_a   1.000
_cell.length_b   1.000
_cell.length_c   1.000
_cell.angle_alpha   90.00
_cell.angle_beta   90.00
_cell.angle_gamma   90.00
#
_symmetry.space_group_name_H-M   'P 1'
#
loop_
_entity.id
_entity.type
_entity.pdbx_description
1 polymer ?
#
loop_
_entity_poly.entity_id
_entity_poly.type
_entity_poly.pdbx_seq_one_letter_code
_entity_poly.pdbx_strand_id
1 'polypeptide(L)'
;MERPDMHKLSKFIGISIPGLDGRLTNLPRGESVANWPDNDIEPHKRFESEGMSPVEAAAALAVFGLESGDAPGPPLMTEKPVYPGFRRFLGEPVWAEALPGVSRKQRLVLVAGLLQIFDFWDDSHEAAQQAGDLGERPCSASWHAICHRREPDPGNAGYWLAKARNHPIGTRLAEIIESTLDRLDPGIRPLAERLIRGGEFQDRAMVEACCRPRPPDAEKRLLRQVQKLEMALLIGATLDELA
;
A
#
# COMPACT_ATOMS: atom_id res chain seq x y z
N MET A 1 19.49 -12.52 1.58
CA MET A 1 18.46 -11.54 1.21
C MET A 1 19.06 -10.17 1.47
N GLU A 2 19.29 -9.37 0.42
CA GLU A 2 19.82 -8.01 0.60
C GLU A 2 18.79 -7.15 1.35
N ARG A 3 19.27 -6.25 2.22
CA ARG A 3 18.41 -5.40 3.06
C ARG A 3 17.71 -4.35 2.18
N PRO A 4 16.42 -4.02 2.41
CA PRO A 4 15.74 -2.97 1.68
C PRO A 4 16.42 -1.61 1.89
N ASP A 5 16.79 -0.96 0.79
CA ASP A 5 17.24 0.42 0.80
C ASP A 5 16.02 1.35 0.88
N MET A 6 15.74 1.89 2.05
CA MET A 6 14.61 2.80 2.29
C MET A 6 14.71 4.13 1.52
N HIS A 7 15.88 4.46 0.94
CA HIS A 7 15.99 5.59 0.01
C HIS A 7 15.53 5.24 -1.42
N LYS A 8 15.10 4.00 -1.71
CA LYS A 8 14.57 3.61 -3.02
C LYS A 8 13.18 4.15 -3.29
N LEU A 9 12.31 4.33 -2.29
CA LEU A 9 10.93 4.81 -2.53
C LEU A 9 10.91 6.24 -3.11
N SER A 10 11.86 7.09 -2.68
CA SER A 10 12.08 8.43 -3.27
C SER A 10 12.92 8.41 -4.56
N LYS A 11 13.86 7.46 -4.70
CA LYS A 11 14.71 7.33 -5.92
C LYS A 11 14.03 6.63 -7.10
N PHE A 12 13.00 5.81 -6.89
CA PHE A 12 12.41 5.00 -7.96
C PHE A 12 11.54 5.83 -8.93
N ILE A 13 11.21 7.07 -8.57
CA ILE A 13 10.42 7.98 -9.42
C ILE A 13 10.84 9.45 -9.34
N GLY A 14 11.60 9.88 -8.32
CA GLY A 14 11.88 11.30 -8.11
C GLY A 14 10.62 12.13 -7.84
N ILE A 15 9.53 11.49 -7.42
CA ILE A 15 8.24 12.13 -7.16
C ILE A 15 7.93 12.02 -5.69
N SER A 16 7.53 13.15 -5.11
CA SER A 16 7.12 13.19 -3.73
C SER A 16 5.76 12.50 -3.52
N ILE A 17 5.67 11.63 -2.51
CA ILE A 17 4.45 11.05 -1.94
C ILE A 17 4.06 11.84 -0.68
N PRO A 18 3.04 12.71 -0.76
CA PRO A 18 2.47 13.39 0.40
C PRO A 18 2.05 12.38 1.49
N GLY A 19 2.23 12.73 2.76
CA GLY A 19 1.97 11.85 3.91
C GLY A 19 3.06 10.83 4.22
N LEU A 20 3.96 10.50 3.29
CA LEU A 20 5.13 9.66 3.54
C LEU A 20 6.43 10.49 3.59
N ASP A 21 6.72 11.32 2.59
CA ASP A 21 8.09 11.85 2.44
C ASP A 21 8.57 12.78 3.55
N GLY A 22 7.71 13.69 4.05
CA GLY A 22 8.08 14.56 5.17
C GLY A 22 8.30 13.79 6.48
N ARG A 23 7.78 12.56 6.55
CA ARG A 23 7.90 11.65 7.71
C ARG A 23 9.07 10.69 7.53
N LEU A 24 9.50 10.43 6.28
CA LEU A 24 10.66 9.59 5.93
C LEU A 24 12.01 10.30 6.11
N THR A 25 12.08 11.63 6.08
CA THR A 25 13.34 12.39 6.16
C THR A 25 14.07 12.28 7.51
N ASN A 26 13.35 11.93 8.57
CA ASN A 26 13.90 11.83 9.93
C ASN A 26 13.79 10.42 10.53
N LEU A 27 13.38 9.40 9.76
CA LEU A 27 13.33 8.04 10.28
C LEU A 27 14.77 7.59 10.63
N PRO A 28 14.97 6.99 11.83
CA PRO A 28 16.16 6.19 12.08
C PRO A 28 16.37 5.27 10.88
N ARG A 29 17.60 5.24 10.33
CA ARG A 29 17.94 4.52 9.10
C ARG A 29 17.17 3.19 9.06
N GLY A 30 16.43 2.96 7.97
CA GLY A 30 15.50 1.83 7.76
C GLY A 30 16.00 0.42 8.07
N GLU A 31 17.28 0.29 8.41
CA GLU A 31 17.93 -0.92 8.90
C GLU A 31 17.34 -1.46 10.22
N SER A 32 16.60 -0.67 11.02
CA SER A 32 16.04 -1.17 12.30
C SER A 32 14.75 -1.98 12.14
N VAL A 33 13.83 -1.59 11.24
CA VAL A 33 12.54 -2.26 11.03
C VAL A 33 12.70 -3.73 10.67
N ALA A 34 13.69 -4.07 9.85
CA ALA A 34 13.99 -5.44 9.46
C ALA A 34 14.27 -6.38 10.66
N ASN A 35 14.74 -5.84 11.79
CA ASN A 35 15.07 -6.60 13.00
C ASN A 35 13.92 -6.62 14.03
N TRP A 36 12.79 -5.98 13.74
CA TRP A 36 11.67 -5.90 14.69
C TRP A 36 11.04 -7.23 15.10
N PRO A 37 11.01 -8.31 14.28
CA PRO A 37 10.42 -9.59 14.69
C PRO A 37 10.99 -10.23 15.97
N ASP A 38 12.07 -9.68 16.54
CA ASP A 38 12.63 -10.09 17.83
C ASP A 38 11.59 -10.02 18.97
N ASN A 39 11.46 -11.13 19.70
CA ASN A 39 10.31 -11.42 20.57
C ASN A 39 10.25 -10.68 21.91
N ASP A 40 11.28 -9.93 22.27
CA ASP A 40 11.46 -9.45 23.65
C ASP A 40 10.70 -8.17 23.99
N ILE A 41 10.05 -7.54 23.01
CA ILE A 41 9.37 -6.24 23.17
C ILE A 41 7.98 -6.25 22.55
N GLU A 42 6.99 -5.73 23.28
CA GLU A 42 5.64 -5.51 22.79
C GLU A 42 5.63 -4.59 21.55
N PRO A 43 4.85 -4.88 20.50
CA PRO A 43 4.90 -4.14 19.24
C PRO A 43 4.80 -2.61 19.36
N HIS A 44 3.87 -2.09 20.18
CA HIS A 44 3.73 -0.64 20.38
C HIS A 44 4.94 -0.03 21.13
N LYS A 45 5.53 -0.77 22.07
CA LYS A 45 6.75 -0.35 22.80
C LYS A 45 7.98 -0.34 21.91
N ARG A 46 7.99 -1.16 20.84
CA ARG A 46 9.07 -1.12 19.84
C ARG A 46 9.16 0.26 19.21
N PHE A 47 8.03 0.89 18.88
CA PHE A 47 7.99 2.20 18.24
C PHE A 47 8.67 3.25 19.14
N GLU A 48 8.31 3.27 20.42
CA GLU A 48 8.91 4.15 21.43
C GLU A 48 10.42 3.90 21.60
N SER A 49 10.85 2.63 21.64
CA SER A 49 12.26 2.27 21.78
C SER A 49 13.12 2.72 20.60
N GLU A 50 12.52 2.82 19.42
CA GLU A 50 13.14 3.32 18.20
C GLU A 50 13.01 4.85 18.06
N GLY A 51 12.39 5.53 19.03
CA GLY A 51 12.17 6.97 19.01
C GLY A 51 11.17 7.43 17.95
N MET A 52 10.27 6.55 17.50
CA MET A 52 9.25 6.84 16.49
C MET A 52 7.90 7.13 17.15
N SER A 53 7.18 8.14 16.66
CA SER A 53 5.75 8.22 16.89
C SER A 53 5.02 7.05 16.23
N PRO A 54 3.80 6.68 16.68
CA PRO A 54 3.01 5.62 16.04
C PRO A 54 2.82 5.83 14.53
N VAL A 55 2.62 7.08 14.13
CA VAL A 55 2.41 7.45 12.73
C VAL A 55 3.68 7.29 11.90
N GLU A 56 4.85 7.63 12.45
CA GLU A 56 6.15 7.37 11.82
C GLU A 56 6.44 5.86 11.72
N ALA A 57 6.10 5.09 12.76
CA ALA A 57 6.24 3.63 12.75
C ALA A 57 5.35 2.99 11.66
N ALA A 58 4.12 3.47 11.49
CA ALA A 58 3.22 3.03 10.43
C ALA A 58 3.80 3.33 9.03
N ALA A 59 4.32 4.53 8.82
CA ALA A 59 4.99 4.90 7.57
C ALA A 59 6.22 4.01 7.31
N ALA A 60 7.03 3.75 8.33
CA ALA A 60 8.21 2.90 8.23
C ALA A 60 7.85 1.45 7.86
N LEU A 61 6.81 0.88 8.49
CA LEU A 61 6.29 -0.44 8.15
C LEU A 61 5.77 -0.50 6.71
N ALA A 62 4.98 0.50 6.28
CA ALA A 62 4.45 0.56 4.93
C ALA A 62 5.57 0.61 3.89
N VAL A 63 6.58 1.47 4.08
CA VAL A 63 7.74 1.56 3.19
C VAL A 63 8.54 0.27 3.19
N PHE A 64 8.79 -0.33 4.36
CA PHE A 64 9.47 -1.61 4.44
C PHE A 64 8.72 -2.67 3.63
N GLY A 65 7.41 -2.84 3.83
CA GLY A 65 6.64 -3.85 3.09
C GLY A 65 6.59 -3.60 1.58
N LEU A 66 6.56 -2.34 1.14
CA LEU A 66 6.56 -1.97 -0.29
C LEU A 66 7.94 -2.11 -0.98
N GLU A 67 9.04 -2.11 -0.24
CA GLU A 67 10.43 -2.11 -0.76
C GLU A 67 11.24 -3.37 -0.45
N SER A 68 10.80 -4.19 0.50
CA SER A 68 11.55 -5.32 1.04
C SER A 68 11.65 -6.54 0.12
N GLY A 69 11.12 -6.47 -1.10
CA GLY A 69 11.23 -7.52 -2.11
C GLY A 69 12.13 -7.14 -3.27
N ASP A 70 12.71 -8.15 -3.95
CA ASP A 70 13.51 -7.97 -5.17
C ASP A 70 12.65 -7.61 -6.40
N ALA A 71 11.32 -7.68 -6.26
CA ALA A 71 10.36 -7.36 -7.31
C ALA A 71 10.06 -5.85 -7.36
N PRO A 72 9.61 -5.31 -8.51
CA PRO A 72 9.38 -3.87 -8.67
C PRO A 72 8.14 -3.33 -7.91
N GLY A 73 7.52 -4.14 -7.04
CA GLY A 73 6.34 -3.83 -6.24
C GLY A 73 5.64 -5.09 -5.72
N PRO A 74 4.55 -4.97 -4.94
CA PRO A 74 3.79 -6.10 -4.42
C PRO A 74 3.24 -7.02 -5.53
N PRO A 75 2.98 -8.31 -5.25
CA PRO A 75 2.45 -9.23 -6.24
C PRO A 75 1.04 -8.87 -6.71
N LEU A 76 0.79 -9.03 -8.02
CA LEU A 76 -0.51 -8.71 -8.62
C LEU A 76 -1.64 -9.58 -8.07
N MET A 77 -1.30 -10.80 -7.64
CA MET A 77 -2.22 -11.71 -6.97
C MET A 77 -1.80 -11.92 -5.53
N THR A 78 -2.65 -12.58 -4.75
CA THR A 78 -2.29 -13.08 -3.42
C THR A 78 -1.11 -14.04 -3.52
N GLU A 79 -0.16 -13.87 -2.60
CA GLU A 79 1.02 -14.71 -2.42
C GLU A 79 1.17 -14.98 -0.92
N LYS A 80 2.06 -15.89 -0.53
CA LYS A 80 2.39 -16.06 0.88
C LYS A 80 3.17 -14.84 1.39
N PRO A 81 2.89 -14.33 2.61
CA PRO A 81 3.69 -13.28 3.23
C PRO A 81 5.17 -13.63 3.22
N VAL A 82 6.00 -12.75 2.65
CA VAL A 82 7.46 -12.88 2.66
C VAL A 82 8.01 -12.72 4.08
N TYR A 83 7.35 -11.90 4.90
CA TYR A 83 7.75 -11.54 6.25
C TYR A 83 6.67 -11.92 7.29
N PRO A 84 6.40 -13.23 7.52
CA PRO A 84 5.29 -13.67 8.37
C PRO A 84 5.41 -13.18 9.82
N GLY A 85 6.64 -12.98 10.33
CA GLY A 85 6.89 -12.47 11.68
C GLY A 85 6.37 -11.05 11.91
N PHE A 86 6.12 -10.27 10.85
CA PHE A 86 5.59 -8.91 10.99
C PHE A 86 4.11 -8.87 11.36
N ARG A 87 3.35 -9.96 11.20
CA ARG A 87 1.92 -10.01 11.52
C ARG A 87 1.59 -9.43 12.90
N ARG A 88 2.48 -9.67 13.87
CA ARG A 88 2.36 -9.17 15.26
C ARG A 88 2.34 -7.64 15.37
N PHE A 89 2.86 -6.91 14.39
CA PHE A 89 2.93 -5.43 14.38
C PHE A 89 1.76 -4.79 13.63
N LEU A 90 1.01 -5.56 12.85
CA LEU A 90 0.06 -5.00 11.88
C LEU A 90 -1.39 -5.04 12.37
N GLY A 91 -1.70 -5.87 13.36
CA GLY A 91 -3.07 -6.06 13.86
C GLY A 91 -3.62 -4.88 14.67
N GLU A 92 -4.95 -4.73 14.69
CA GLU A 92 -5.64 -3.62 15.37
C GLU A 92 -5.29 -3.45 16.86
N PRO A 93 -5.06 -4.51 17.68
CA PRO A 93 -4.70 -4.32 19.08
C PRO A 93 -3.40 -3.49 19.27
N VAL A 94 -2.42 -3.63 18.38
CA VAL A 94 -1.18 -2.82 18.43
C VAL A 94 -1.50 -1.35 18.24
N TRP A 95 -2.35 -1.05 17.27
CA TRP A 95 -2.73 0.32 16.92
C TRP A 95 -3.73 0.92 17.90
N ALA A 96 -4.52 0.09 18.59
CA ALA A 96 -5.39 0.55 19.67
C ALA A 96 -4.58 1.09 20.85
N GLU A 97 -3.50 0.40 21.22
CA GLU A 97 -2.54 0.85 22.24
C GLU A 97 -1.72 2.05 21.77
N ALA A 98 -1.22 2.01 20.53
CA ALA A 98 -0.36 3.07 20.00
C ALA A 98 -1.14 4.38 19.69
N LEU A 99 -2.42 4.28 19.33
CA LEU A 99 -3.27 5.41 18.92
C LEU A 99 -4.62 5.40 19.68
N PRO A 100 -4.62 5.57 21.01
CA PRO A 100 -5.82 5.43 21.84
C PRO A 100 -6.87 6.53 21.56
N GLY A 101 -6.45 7.70 21.06
CA GLY A 101 -7.32 8.82 20.70
C GLY A 101 -7.94 8.74 19.30
N VAL A 102 -7.47 7.82 18.45
CA VAL A 102 -7.96 7.63 17.08
C VAL A 102 -9.20 6.72 17.12
N SER A 103 -10.21 6.98 16.28
CA SER A 103 -11.39 6.12 16.23
C SER A 103 -11.05 4.71 15.72
N ARG A 104 -11.76 3.67 16.21
CA ARG A 104 -11.52 2.28 15.77
C ARG A 104 -11.61 2.12 14.25
N LYS A 105 -12.54 2.81 13.58
CA LYS A 105 -12.70 2.72 12.12
C LYS A 105 -11.48 3.25 11.37
N GLN A 106 -10.87 4.35 11.83
CA GLN A 106 -9.63 4.89 11.24
C GLN A 106 -8.45 3.94 11.47
N ARG A 107 -8.32 3.35 12.67
CA ARG A 107 -7.31 2.34 12.94
C ARG A 107 -7.46 1.09 12.05
N LEU A 108 -8.69 0.63 11.84
CA LEU A 108 -8.96 -0.51 10.97
C LEU A 108 -8.57 -0.25 9.50
N VAL A 109 -8.74 0.97 9.00
CA VAL A 109 -8.24 1.34 7.66
C VAL A 109 -6.72 1.29 7.59
N LEU A 110 -6.02 1.80 8.61
CA LEU A 110 -4.55 1.69 8.70
C LEU A 110 -4.11 0.22 8.71
N VAL A 111 -4.76 -0.59 9.54
CA VAL A 111 -4.51 -2.03 9.69
C VAL A 111 -4.73 -2.75 8.36
N ALA A 112 -5.83 -2.47 7.65
CA ALA A 112 -6.11 -3.05 6.34
C ALA A 112 -4.99 -2.76 5.33
N GLY A 113 -4.56 -1.50 5.24
CA GLY A 113 -3.46 -1.11 4.35
C GLY A 113 -2.13 -1.78 4.68
N LEU A 114 -1.74 -1.79 5.96
CA LEU A 114 -0.51 -2.44 6.40
C LEU A 114 -0.54 -3.96 6.15
N LEU A 115 -1.63 -4.64 6.49
CA LEU A 115 -1.78 -6.07 6.23
C LEU A 115 -1.73 -6.39 4.73
N GLN A 116 -2.38 -5.56 3.91
CA GLN A 116 -2.39 -5.72 2.45
C GLN A 116 -1.00 -5.58 1.84
N ILE A 117 -0.20 -4.61 2.31
CA ILE A 117 1.18 -4.39 1.89
C ILE A 117 2.07 -5.62 2.19
N PHE A 118 1.80 -6.32 3.28
CA PHE A 118 2.55 -7.52 3.71
C PHE A 118 1.95 -8.85 3.25
N ASP A 119 0.96 -8.82 2.35
CA ASP A 119 0.29 -10.00 1.79
C ASP A 119 -0.52 -10.83 2.81
N PHE A 120 -0.93 -10.24 3.94
CA PHE A 120 -1.91 -10.85 4.86
C PHE A 120 -3.34 -10.59 4.36
N TRP A 121 -3.72 -11.25 3.27
CA TRP A 121 -4.97 -10.98 2.55
C TRP A 121 -6.22 -11.16 3.43
N ASP A 122 -6.35 -12.29 4.15
CA ASP A 122 -7.54 -12.57 4.96
C ASP A 122 -7.74 -11.49 6.04
N ASP A 123 -6.66 -11.17 6.77
CA ASP A 123 -6.69 -10.17 7.85
C ASP A 123 -6.96 -8.76 7.29
N SER A 124 -6.38 -8.42 6.13
CA SER A 124 -6.60 -7.15 5.43
C SER A 124 -8.06 -7.00 5.01
N HIS A 125 -8.61 -8.03 4.37
CA HIS A 125 -10.00 -8.09 3.94
C HIS A 125 -10.96 -7.92 5.13
N GLU A 126 -10.72 -8.64 6.23
CA GLU A 126 -11.53 -8.51 7.44
C GLU A 126 -11.45 -7.09 8.05
N ALA A 127 -10.26 -6.50 8.13
CA ALA A 127 -10.09 -5.15 8.66
C ALA A 127 -10.81 -4.09 7.80
N ALA A 128 -10.70 -4.20 6.47
CA ALA A 128 -11.40 -3.32 5.53
C ALA A 128 -12.93 -3.45 5.66
N GLN A 129 -13.43 -4.68 5.77
CA GLN A 129 -14.86 -4.96 5.99
C GLN A 129 -15.35 -4.32 7.29
N GLN A 130 -14.65 -4.53 8.40
CA GLN A 130 -15.02 -3.96 9.70
C GLN A 130 -14.98 -2.41 9.70
N ALA A 131 -14.00 -1.80 9.04
CA ALA A 131 -13.96 -0.34 8.87
C ALA A 131 -15.17 0.18 8.08
N GLY A 132 -15.53 -0.52 7.01
CA GLY A 132 -16.72 -0.30 6.19
C GLY A 132 -18.03 -0.35 7.00
N ASP A 133 -18.18 -1.38 7.83
CA ASP A 133 -19.35 -1.58 8.68
C ASP A 133 -19.48 -0.50 9.77
N LEU A 134 -18.36 0.09 10.20
CA LEU A 134 -18.31 1.25 11.11
C LEU A 134 -18.46 2.61 10.39
N GLY A 135 -18.70 2.60 9.07
CA GLY A 135 -19.04 3.80 8.29
C GLY A 135 -17.85 4.60 7.75
N GLU A 136 -16.62 4.08 7.81
CA GLU A 136 -15.50 4.59 6.99
C GLU A 136 -15.65 3.99 5.59
N ARG A 137 -15.67 4.79 4.50
CA ARG A 137 -16.03 4.28 3.17
C ARG A 137 -14.98 4.54 2.09
N PRO A 138 -14.43 5.75 1.92
CA PRO A 138 -13.49 5.98 0.82
C PRO A 138 -12.22 5.12 0.91
N CYS A 139 -11.57 5.08 2.07
CA CYS A 139 -10.31 4.36 2.24
C CYS A 139 -10.51 2.86 2.40
N SER A 140 -11.48 2.44 3.22
CA SER A 140 -11.83 1.03 3.42
C SER A 140 -12.23 0.34 2.11
N ALA A 141 -13.08 0.98 1.29
CA ALA A 141 -13.49 0.43 0.00
C ALA A 141 -12.33 0.36 -1.00
N SER A 142 -11.37 1.30 -0.93
CA SER A 142 -10.17 1.26 -1.78
C SER A 142 -9.31 0.05 -1.44
N TRP A 143 -9.04 -0.20 -0.15
CA TRP A 143 -8.32 -1.40 0.29
C TRP A 143 -9.06 -2.69 -0.08
N HIS A 144 -10.39 -2.71 0.08
CA HIS A 144 -11.23 -3.86 -0.29
C HIS A 144 -11.20 -4.16 -1.79
N ALA A 145 -11.21 -3.11 -2.63
CA ALA A 145 -11.06 -3.24 -4.07
C ALA A 145 -9.69 -3.84 -4.45
N ILE A 146 -8.61 -3.39 -3.80
CA ILE A 146 -7.27 -3.97 -4.00
C ILE A 146 -7.25 -5.44 -3.53
N CYS A 147 -7.89 -5.79 -2.42
CA CYS A 147 -8.03 -7.19 -1.97
C CYS A 147 -8.62 -8.09 -3.07
N HIS A 148 -9.78 -7.72 -3.63
CA HIS A 148 -10.43 -8.54 -4.64
C HIS A 148 -9.73 -8.49 -6.00
N ARG A 149 -9.06 -7.38 -6.35
CA ARG A 149 -8.18 -7.36 -7.53
C ARG A 149 -7.08 -8.43 -7.43
N ARG A 150 -6.53 -8.61 -6.23
CA ARG A 150 -5.49 -9.60 -5.94
C ARG A 150 -6.04 -11.02 -5.72
N GLU A 151 -7.35 -11.16 -5.51
CA GLU A 151 -8.12 -12.42 -5.49
C GLU A 151 -8.61 -12.87 -6.89
N PRO A 152 -7.95 -12.40 -7.94
CA PRO A 152 -8.52 -12.16 -9.28
C PRO A 152 -10.05 -12.18 -9.43
N ASP A 153 -10.78 -11.42 -8.60
CA ASP A 153 -12.24 -11.30 -8.66
C ASP A 153 -12.65 -9.91 -9.20
N PRO A 154 -12.81 -9.76 -10.54
CA PRO A 154 -13.17 -8.48 -11.14
C PRO A 154 -14.59 -8.01 -10.75
N GLY A 155 -15.48 -8.93 -10.36
CA GLY A 155 -16.85 -8.61 -9.96
C GLY A 155 -16.86 -7.90 -8.62
N ASN A 156 -16.23 -8.51 -7.61
CA ASN A 156 -16.12 -7.91 -6.28
C ASN A 156 -15.20 -6.69 -6.29
N ALA A 157 -14.07 -6.72 -7.01
CA ALA A 157 -13.24 -5.53 -7.17
C ALA A 157 -14.05 -4.36 -7.74
N GLY A 158 -14.84 -4.59 -8.79
CA GLY A 158 -15.71 -3.56 -9.39
C GLY A 158 -16.77 -3.01 -8.43
N TYR A 159 -17.36 -3.84 -7.57
CA TYR A 159 -18.31 -3.41 -6.56
C TYR A 159 -17.68 -2.47 -5.52
N TRP A 160 -16.48 -2.79 -5.03
CA TRP A 160 -15.78 -1.97 -4.05
C TRP A 160 -15.17 -0.71 -4.66
N LEU A 161 -14.66 -0.77 -5.89
CA LEU A 161 -14.22 0.41 -6.64
C LEU A 161 -15.36 1.42 -6.80
N ALA A 162 -16.58 0.92 -7.07
CA ALA A 162 -17.74 1.78 -7.11
C ALA A 162 -17.96 2.48 -5.77
N LYS A 163 -17.68 1.87 -4.61
CA LYS A 163 -17.79 2.54 -3.31
C LYS A 163 -16.62 3.49 -3.00
N ALA A 164 -15.44 3.21 -3.53
CA ALA A 164 -14.22 4.01 -3.37
C ALA A 164 -14.18 5.28 -4.26
N ARG A 165 -15.14 5.44 -5.18
CA ARG A 165 -15.20 6.54 -6.15
C ARG A 165 -14.95 7.92 -5.51
N ASN A 166 -14.22 8.76 -6.25
CA ASN A 166 -13.78 10.11 -5.87
C ASN A 166 -12.67 10.18 -4.80
N HIS A 167 -11.99 9.07 -4.50
CA HIS A 167 -10.79 9.15 -3.67
C HIS A 167 -9.68 9.94 -4.39
N PRO A 168 -9.08 10.97 -3.77
CA PRO A 168 -8.17 11.91 -4.45
C PRO A 168 -6.85 11.28 -4.96
N ILE A 169 -6.57 10.03 -4.58
CA ILE A 169 -5.37 9.32 -5.05
C ILE A 169 -5.43 8.98 -6.54
N GLY A 170 -6.63 8.90 -7.14
CA GLY A 170 -6.82 8.56 -8.56
C GLY A 170 -6.15 9.56 -9.49
N THR A 171 -6.44 10.85 -9.28
CA THR A 171 -5.82 11.96 -10.01
C THR A 171 -4.30 11.95 -9.82
N ARG A 172 -3.83 11.79 -8.57
CA ARG A 172 -2.41 11.81 -8.26
C ARG A 172 -1.65 10.63 -8.90
N LEU A 173 -2.25 9.45 -8.89
CA LEU A 173 -1.67 8.27 -9.53
C LEU A 173 -1.60 8.45 -11.05
N ALA A 174 -2.63 9.04 -11.66
CA ALA A 174 -2.62 9.36 -13.08
C ALA A 174 -1.49 10.32 -13.46
N GLU A 175 -1.33 11.43 -12.74
CA GLU A 175 -0.23 12.38 -12.95
C GLU A 175 1.14 11.70 -12.89
N ILE A 176 1.34 10.80 -11.92
CA ILE A 176 2.58 10.05 -11.77
C ILE A 176 2.82 9.16 -12.99
N ILE A 177 1.83 8.37 -13.41
CA ILE A 177 1.92 7.49 -14.58
C ILE A 177 2.20 8.33 -15.84
N GLU A 178 1.46 9.42 -16.05
CA GLU A 178 1.62 10.35 -17.17
C GLU A 178 3.05 10.90 -17.27
N SER A 179 3.65 11.30 -16.15
CA SER A 179 5.04 11.80 -16.11
C SER A 179 6.11 10.77 -16.49
N THR A 180 5.75 9.49 -16.58
CA THR A 180 6.68 8.40 -16.93
C THR A 180 6.57 7.96 -18.39
N LEU A 181 5.50 8.33 -19.11
CA LEU A 181 5.19 7.77 -20.43
C LEU A 181 6.32 7.92 -21.45
N ASP A 182 7.00 9.08 -21.48
CA ASP A 182 8.10 9.37 -22.43
C ASP A 182 9.36 8.54 -22.17
N ARG A 183 9.46 7.91 -21.00
CA ARG A 183 10.57 7.05 -20.59
C ARG A 183 10.23 5.56 -20.72
N LEU A 184 8.98 5.21 -21.04
CA LEU A 184 8.56 3.82 -21.18
C LEU A 184 8.97 3.24 -22.54
N ASP A 185 9.25 1.94 -22.54
CA ASP A 185 9.40 1.16 -23.77
C ASP A 185 8.13 1.29 -24.65
N PRO A 186 8.26 1.50 -25.97
CA PRO A 186 7.12 1.64 -26.88
C PRO A 186 6.14 0.46 -26.83
N GLY A 187 6.59 -0.75 -26.52
CA GLY A 187 5.73 -1.93 -26.38
C GLY A 187 4.87 -1.92 -25.12
N ILE A 188 5.25 -1.16 -24.09
CA ILE A 188 4.56 -1.08 -22.80
C ILE A 188 3.70 0.18 -22.66
N ARG A 189 4.06 1.25 -23.37
CA ARG A 189 3.30 2.52 -23.39
C ARG A 189 1.79 2.33 -23.60
N PRO A 190 1.29 1.48 -24.52
CA PRO A 190 -0.15 1.30 -24.70
C PRO A 190 -0.87 0.74 -23.45
N LEU A 191 -0.18 -0.07 -22.63
CA LEU A 191 -0.75 -0.51 -21.36
C LEU A 191 -0.81 0.66 -20.38
N ALA A 192 0.26 1.44 -20.22
CA ALA A 192 0.29 2.59 -19.33
C ALA A 192 -0.80 3.62 -19.69
N GLU A 193 -0.94 3.95 -20.97
CA GLU A 193 -1.98 4.86 -21.48
C GLU A 193 -3.40 4.35 -21.25
N ARG A 194 -3.64 3.04 -21.16
CA ARG A 194 -4.96 2.49 -20.77
C ARG A 194 -5.27 2.65 -19.28
N LEU A 195 -4.25 2.76 -18.44
CA LEU A 195 -4.40 2.94 -17.00
C LEU A 195 -4.75 4.37 -16.61
N ILE A 196 -4.73 5.30 -17.57
CA ILE A 196 -5.03 6.72 -17.37
C ILE A 196 -6.04 7.19 -18.42
N ARG A 197 -7.02 8.00 -18.03
CA ARG A 197 -7.93 8.64 -18.98
C ARG A 197 -8.50 9.91 -18.38
N GLY A 198 -8.36 11.02 -19.11
CA GLY A 198 -8.91 12.30 -18.69
C GLY A 198 -8.32 12.83 -17.37
N GLY A 199 -7.05 12.54 -17.09
CA GLY A 199 -6.38 12.91 -15.85
C GLY A 199 -6.69 12.01 -14.65
N GLU A 200 -7.40 10.89 -14.85
CA GLU A 200 -7.79 9.97 -13.78
C GLU A 200 -7.28 8.56 -14.01
N PHE A 201 -6.92 7.89 -12.91
CA PHE A 201 -6.53 6.48 -12.92
C PHE A 201 -7.74 5.60 -13.26
N GLN A 202 -7.52 4.60 -14.09
CA GLN A 202 -8.57 3.70 -14.57
C GLN A 202 -8.53 2.38 -13.81
N ASP A 203 -9.13 2.35 -12.62
CA ASP A 203 -9.10 1.18 -11.74
C ASP A 203 -9.61 -0.10 -12.43
N ARG A 204 -10.66 0.01 -13.24
CA ARG A 204 -11.19 -1.14 -13.99
C ARG A 204 -10.18 -1.67 -15.01
N ALA A 205 -9.46 -0.79 -15.69
CA ALA A 205 -8.40 -1.20 -16.62
C ALA A 205 -7.24 -1.88 -15.87
N MET A 206 -6.92 -1.41 -14.66
CA MET A 206 -5.94 -2.06 -13.78
C MET A 206 -6.40 -3.47 -13.36
N VAL A 207 -7.65 -3.62 -12.92
CA VAL A 207 -8.23 -4.93 -12.57
C VAL A 207 -8.20 -5.88 -13.76
N GLU A 208 -8.67 -5.44 -14.93
CA GLU A 208 -8.66 -6.25 -16.16
C GLU A 208 -7.23 -6.67 -16.53
N ALA A 209 -6.26 -5.75 -16.47
CA ALA A 209 -4.87 -6.04 -16.78
C ALA A 209 -4.24 -7.05 -15.81
N CYS A 210 -4.54 -6.95 -14.50
CA CYS A 210 -4.09 -7.91 -13.50
C CYS A 210 -4.69 -9.30 -13.71
N CYS A 211 -5.97 -9.40 -14.08
CA CYS A 211 -6.66 -10.66 -14.29
C CYS A 211 -6.32 -11.36 -15.62
N ARG A 212 -5.53 -10.73 -16.51
CA ARG A 212 -5.13 -11.35 -17.77
C ARG A 212 -4.30 -12.61 -17.53
N PRO A 213 -4.62 -13.75 -18.18
CA PRO A 213 -3.77 -14.92 -18.12
C PRO A 213 -2.41 -14.64 -18.77
N ARG A 214 -1.31 -14.87 -18.02
CA ARG A 214 0.08 -14.80 -18.50
C ARG A 214 0.43 -13.49 -19.25
N PRO A 215 0.34 -12.32 -18.58
CA PRO A 215 0.80 -11.08 -19.19
C PRO A 215 2.32 -11.15 -19.48
N PRO A 216 2.82 -10.50 -20.55
CA PRO A 216 4.25 -10.36 -20.79
C PRO A 216 4.98 -9.83 -19.55
N ASP A 217 6.22 -10.28 -19.32
CA ASP A 217 6.96 -9.91 -18.10
C ASP A 217 7.12 -8.40 -17.93
N ALA A 218 7.28 -7.66 -19.03
CA ALA A 218 7.38 -6.21 -19.01
C ALA A 218 6.05 -5.54 -18.60
N GLU A 219 4.90 -6.06 -19.03
CA GLU A 219 3.58 -5.60 -18.55
C GLU A 219 3.40 -5.95 -17.07
N LYS A 220 3.76 -7.16 -16.66
CA LYS A 220 3.72 -7.60 -15.25
C LYS A 220 4.56 -6.68 -14.36
N ARG A 221 5.75 -6.29 -14.81
CA ARG A 221 6.61 -5.34 -14.08
C ARG A 221 5.93 -3.97 -13.94
N LEU A 222 5.38 -3.41 -15.02
CA LEU A 222 4.64 -2.14 -14.97
C LEU A 222 3.46 -2.20 -13.99
N LEU A 223 2.62 -3.23 -14.08
CA LEU A 223 1.46 -3.38 -13.20
C LEU A 223 1.85 -3.47 -11.72
N ARG A 224 2.96 -4.14 -11.39
CA ARG A 224 3.47 -4.21 -10.02
C ARG A 224 3.95 -2.84 -9.53
N GLN A 225 4.57 -2.05 -10.41
CA GLN A 225 4.98 -0.67 -10.08
C GLN A 225 3.75 0.21 -9.84
N VAL A 226 2.74 0.16 -10.71
CA VAL A 226 1.50 0.91 -10.55
C VAL A 226 0.79 0.51 -9.26
N GLN A 227 0.67 -0.79 -8.96
CA GLN A 227 0.09 -1.26 -7.70
C GLN A 227 0.87 -0.76 -6.48
N LYS A 228 2.21 -0.77 -6.52
CA LYS A 228 3.04 -0.21 -5.44
C LYS A 228 2.72 1.27 -5.20
N LEU A 229 2.61 2.06 -6.28
CA LEU A 229 2.31 3.49 -6.20
C LEU A 229 0.92 3.76 -5.65
N GLU A 230 -0.08 3.03 -6.12
CA GLU A 230 -1.46 3.11 -5.61
C GLU A 230 -1.51 2.80 -4.11
N MET A 231 -0.88 1.70 -3.67
CA MET A 231 -0.84 1.32 -2.25
C MET A 231 -0.08 2.34 -1.41
N ALA A 232 1.02 2.92 -1.94
CA ALA A 232 1.79 3.96 -1.28
C ALA A 232 1.00 5.27 -1.11
N LEU A 233 0.26 5.69 -2.14
CA LEU A 233 -0.60 6.87 -2.08
C LEU A 233 -1.77 6.66 -1.12
N LEU A 234 -2.39 5.49 -1.14
CA LEU A 234 -3.54 5.18 -0.28
C LEU A 234 -3.14 5.08 1.20
N ILE A 235 -1.99 4.45 1.51
CA ILE A 235 -1.49 4.43 2.89
C ILE A 235 -1.04 5.82 3.34
N GLY A 236 -0.44 6.62 2.45
CA GLY A 236 -0.10 8.02 2.73
C GLY A 236 -1.33 8.85 3.09
N ALA A 237 -2.39 8.78 2.27
CA ALA A 237 -3.67 9.43 2.56
C ALA A 237 -4.29 8.95 3.88
N THR A 238 -4.23 7.64 4.15
CA THR A 238 -4.69 7.08 5.43
C THR A 238 -3.94 7.68 6.61
N LEU A 239 -2.62 7.85 6.50
CA LEU A 239 -1.78 8.42 7.56
C LEU A 239 -1.96 9.94 7.75
N ASP A 240 -2.39 10.66 6.72
CA ASP A 240 -2.74 12.09 6.84
C ASP A 240 -4.06 12.30 7.58
N GLU A 241 -5.00 11.35 7.51
CA GLU A 241 -6.25 11.38 8.29
C GLU A 241 -6.08 11.03 9.77
N LEU A 242 -4.90 10.54 10.18
CA LEU A 242 -4.56 10.21 11.56
C LEU A 242 -3.85 11.35 12.33
N ALA A 243 -3.38 12.37 11.61
CA ALA A 243 -2.65 13.51 12.16
C ALA A 243 -3.60 14.66 12.52
#